data_AF-A0A930JX48-F1
#
_entry.id   AF-A0A930JX48-F1
#
_cell.length_a   1.000
_cell.length_b   1.000
_cell.length_c   1.000
_cell.angle_alpha   90.00
_cell.angle_beta   90.00
_cell.angle_gamma   90.00
#
_symmetry.space_group_name_H-M   'P 1'
#
loop_
_entity.id
_entity.type
_entity.pdbx_description
1 polymer ?
#
loop_
_entity_poly.entity_id
_entity_poly.type
_entity_poly.pdbx_seq_one_letter_code
_entity_poly.pdbx_strand_id
1 'polypeptide(L)'
;LKDEYGIEPAAAAVAVAAGPAAGGAAAAEEKSSFDVVLAEVGATKLQVVKAVKEACGLGLKEAKDLVDGAPSTIKEGVAKDEAENLKKVIEEAGAKVELK
;
A
#
# COMPACT_ATOMS: atom_id res chain seq x y z
N LEU A 1 -3.59 23.94 -20.96
CA LEU A 1 -4.10 22.89 -20.05
C LEU A 1 -4.77 21.81 -20.89
N LYS A 2 -4.53 20.49 -20.77
CA LYS A 2 -3.45 19.73 -20.09
C LYS A 2 -3.18 20.08 -18.61
N ASP A 3 -2.35 19.37 -17.85
CA ASP A 3 -1.53 18.18 -18.14
C ASP A 3 -2.24 16.86 -17.81
N GLU A 4 -3.58 16.88 -17.71
CA GLU A 4 -4.36 15.73 -17.22
C GLU A 4 -4.76 14.68 -18.27
N TYR A 5 -4.61 14.99 -19.56
CA TYR A 5 -4.83 14.04 -20.66
C TYR A 5 -3.65 14.07 -21.63
N GLY A 6 -2.71 13.15 -21.40
CA GLY A 6 -1.55 12.85 -22.25
C GLY A 6 -1.88 12.05 -23.51
N ILE A 7 -3.02 12.33 -24.17
CA ILE A 7 -3.39 11.62 -25.41
C ILE A 7 -2.70 12.28 -26.62
N GLU A 8 -2.31 11.40 -27.55
CA GLU A 8 -2.04 11.56 -28.99
C GLU A 8 -0.56 11.52 -29.45
N PRO A 9 -0.23 10.89 -30.61
CA PRO A 9 -1.07 10.02 -31.46
C PRO A 9 -0.43 8.68 -31.91
N ALA A 10 -1.32 7.78 -32.36
CA ALA A 10 -1.20 6.75 -33.39
C ALA A 10 0.17 6.28 -33.93
N ALA A 11 0.40 4.95 -33.87
CA ALA A 11 0.86 4.15 -35.02
C ALA A 11 0.73 2.62 -34.75
N ALA A 12 0.07 1.88 -35.68
CA ALA A 12 0.16 0.41 -35.87
C ALA A 12 -0.23 -0.53 -34.69
N ALA A 13 -0.85 -1.70 -34.87
CA ALA A 13 -1.41 -2.38 -36.05
C ALA A 13 -2.47 -3.43 -35.62
N VAL A 14 -3.43 -3.69 -36.52
CA VAL A 14 -3.86 -5.03 -37.04
C VAL A 14 -3.58 -6.27 -36.12
N ALA A 15 -4.47 -7.22 -35.81
CA ALA A 15 -5.93 -7.42 -36.00
C ALA A 15 -6.39 -8.76 -35.33
N VAL A 16 -7.67 -9.13 -35.52
CA VAL A 16 -8.21 -10.51 -35.54
C VAL A 16 -8.32 -11.31 -34.20
N ALA A 17 -9.53 -11.22 -33.62
CA ALA A 17 -10.48 -12.33 -33.39
C ALA A 17 -10.31 -13.41 -32.28
N ALA A 18 -11.50 -13.93 -31.93
CA ALA A 18 -11.83 -15.22 -31.32
C ALA A 18 -11.56 -15.44 -29.81
N GLY A 19 -12.65 -15.69 -29.06
CA GLY A 19 -12.63 -16.25 -27.71
C GLY A 19 -13.68 -15.63 -26.77
N PRO A 20 -14.71 -16.38 -26.33
CA PRO A 20 -15.65 -15.89 -25.31
C PRO A 20 -15.10 -16.18 -23.90
N ALA A 21 -14.94 -15.14 -23.08
CA ALA A 21 -14.67 -15.30 -21.66
C ALA A 21 -15.27 -14.14 -20.84
N ALA A 22 -15.70 -14.46 -19.62
CA ALA A 22 -16.20 -13.50 -18.64
C ALA A 22 -15.12 -12.46 -18.26
N GLY A 23 -15.55 -11.31 -17.73
CA GLY A 23 -14.63 -10.25 -17.31
C GLY A 23 -15.27 -8.90 -16.99
N GLY A 24 -16.56 -8.70 -17.31
CA GLY A 24 -17.32 -7.49 -16.93
C GLY A 24 -17.65 -7.35 -15.44
N ALA A 25 -17.09 -8.21 -14.59
CA ALA A 25 -17.30 -8.25 -13.14
C ALA A 25 -16.07 -8.90 -12.46
N ALA A 26 -14.94 -8.20 -12.45
CA ALA A 26 -13.69 -8.67 -11.81
C ALA A 26 -12.78 -7.52 -11.30
N ALA A 27 -13.36 -6.35 -11.00
CA ALA A 27 -12.68 -5.20 -10.35
C ALA A 27 -13.42 -4.69 -9.10
N ALA A 28 -14.47 -5.41 -8.70
CA ALA A 28 -15.21 -5.22 -7.45
C ALA A 28 -15.39 -6.55 -6.69
N GLU A 29 -14.59 -7.57 -7.03
CA GLU A 29 -14.36 -8.72 -6.15
C GLU A 29 -13.46 -8.26 -4.99
N GLU A 30 -14.09 -8.08 -3.84
CA GLU A 30 -13.49 -8.30 -2.51
C GLU A 30 -12.05 -7.81 -2.27
N LYS A 31 -11.81 -6.50 -2.28
CA LYS A 31 -10.80 -5.92 -1.35
C LYS A 31 -11.30 -5.98 0.09
N SER A 32 -11.42 -7.20 0.60
CA SER A 32 -11.45 -7.53 2.03
C SER A 32 -10.05 -7.46 2.66
N SER A 33 -9.03 -7.21 1.84
CA SER A 33 -7.62 -7.17 2.17
C SER A 33 -6.98 -5.84 1.71
N PHE A 34 -6.11 -5.28 2.54
CA PHE A 34 -5.45 -3.98 2.38
C PHE A 34 -3.96 -4.11 2.68
N ASP A 35 -3.12 -3.39 1.95
CA ASP A 35 -1.68 -3.32 2.25
C ASP A 35 -1.39 -2.06 3.07
N VAL A 36 -0.77 -2.24 4.25
CA VAL A 36 -0.37 -1.17 5.16
C VAL A 36 1.04 -0.73 4.79
N VAL A 37 1.19 0.45 4.23
CA VAL A 37 2.48 0.99 3.77
C VAL A 37 2.91 2.15 4.67
N LEU A 38 4.10 2.04 5.27
CA LEU A 38 4.79 3.16 5.90
C LEU A 38 5.27 4.11 4.81
N ALA A 39 4.59 5.23 4.61
CA ALA A 39 4.99 6.21 3.60
C ALA A 39 6.13 7.10 4.11
N GLU A 40 6.00 7.62 5.33
CA GLU A 40 6.97 8.53 5.96
C GLU A 40 7.12 8.21 7.45
N VAL A 41 8.34 8.35 7.98
CA VAL A 41 8.66 8.03 9.39
C VAL A 41 8.44 9.20 10.35
N GLY A 42 8.40 10.43 9.82
CA GLY A 42 8.41 11.65 10.63
C GLY A 42 9.67 11.81 11.50
N ALA A 43 9.60 12.74 12.47
CA ALA A 43 10.73 13.07 13.35
C ALA A 43 10.91 12.07 14.51
N THR A 44 9.87 11.31 14.86
CA THR A 44 9.79 10.44 16.04
C THR A 44 10.20 9.00 15.74
N LYS A 45 11.20 8.78 14.88
CA LYS A 45 11.62 7.46 14.36
C LYS A 45 11.71 6.36 15.43
N LEU A 46 12.24 6.63 16.62
CA LEU A 46 12.35 5.62 17.69
C LEU A 46 10.98 5.18 18.26
N GLN A 47 9.97 6.05 18.27
CA GLN A 47 8.59 5.70 18.63
C GLN A 47 7.94 4.89 17.51
N VAL A 48 8.16 5.25 16.25
CA VAL A 48 7.65 4.50 15.08
C VAL A 48 8.23 3.08 15.04
N VAL A 49 9.54 2.91 15.28
CA VAL A 49 10.17 1.58 15.40
C VAL A 49 9.53 0.75 16.52
N LYS A 50 9.19 1.35 17.66
CA LYS A 50 8.50 0.65 18.76
C LYS A 50 7.06 0.28 18.35
N ALA A 51 6.31 1.20 17.76
CA ALA A 51 4.94 0.96 17.30
C ALA A 51 4.86 -0.15 16.26
N VAL A 52 5.74 -0.12 15.25
CA VAL A 52 5.85 -1.19 14.23
C VAL A 52 6.25 -2.53 14.87
N LYS A 53 7.24 -2.52 15.77
CA LYS A 53 7.68 -3.72 16.51
C LYS A 53 6.53 -4.35 17.32
N GLU A 54 5.78 -3.54 18.06
CA GLU A 54 4.71 -3.99 18.95
C GLU A 54 3.45 -4.41 18.18
N ALA A 55 3.04 -3.63 17.18
CA ALA A 55 1.82 -3.90 16.41
C ALA A 55 1.98 -5.04 15.39
N CYS A 56 3.21 -5.31 14.90
CA CYS A 56 3.48 -6.41 13.96
C CYS A 56 4.21 -7.61 14.59
N GLY A 57 4.58 -7.55 15.88
CA GLY A 57 5.30 -8.62 16.57
C GLY A 57 6.74 -8.86 16.09
N LEU A 58 7.33 -7.89 15.38
CA LEU A 58 8.66 -8.00 14.78
C LEU A 58 9.79 -7.89 15.83
N GLY A 59 10.96 -8.43 15.50
CA GLY A 59 12.19 -8.19 16.26
C GLY A 59 12.67 -6.73 16.13
N LEU A 60 13.47 -6.27 17.10
CA LEU A 60 13.98 -4.89 17.11
C LEU A 60 14.79 -4.55 15.85
N LYS A 61 15.50 -5.53 15.27
CA LYS A 61 16.24 -5.34 14.02
C LYS A 61 15.30 -5.19 12.83
N GLU A 62 14.33 -6.09 12.69
CA GLU A 62 13.38 -6.11 11.56
C GLU A 62 12.50 -4.86 11.55
N ALA A 63 11.95 -4.46 12.70
CA ALA A 63 11.18 -3.23 12.82
C ALA A 63 12.03 -1.97 12.52
N LYS A 64 13.31 -1.96 12.92
CA LYS A 64 14.22 -0.86 12.59
C LYS A 64 14.51 -0.81 11.09
N ASP A 65 14.85 -1.95 10.47
CA ASP A 65 15.18 -2.02 9.05
C ASP A 65 13.97 -1.65 8.17
N LEU A 66 12.77 -2.09 8.56
CA LEU A 66 11.51 -1.73 7.88
C LEU A 66 11.26 -0.21 7.95
N VAL A 67 11.41 0.39 9.12
CA VAL A 67 11.20 1.84 9.32
C VAL A 67 12.31 2.68 8.69
N ASP A 68 13.56 2.21 8.68
CA ASP A 68 14.65 2.88 7.97
C ASP A 68 14.51 2.79 6.44
N GLY A 69 13.85 1.74 5.94
CA GLY A 69 13.57 1.51 4.52
C GLY A 69 12.33 2.21 3.95
N ALA A 70 11.72 3.15 4.68
CA ALA A 70 10.52 3.86 4.19
C ALA A 70 10.79 4.64 2.87
N PRO A 71 9.88 4.59 1.87
CA PRO A 71 8.55 3.96 1.92
C PRO A 71 8.60 2.43 1.82
N SER A 72 7.94 1.74 2.75
CA SER A 72 8.03 0.28 2.94
C SER A 72 6.70 -0.33 3.37
N THR A 73 6.38 -1.54 2.90
CA THR A 73 5.17 -2.24 3.33
C THR A 73 5.37 -2.83 4.73
N ILE A 74 4.49 -2.45 5.66
CA ILE A 74 4.46 -2.95 7.05
C ILE A 74 3.81 -4.34 7.08
N LYS A 75 2.67 -4.48 6.39
CA LYS A 75 1.92 -5.74 6.33
C LYS A 75 1.03 -5.76 5.08
N GLU A 76 0.97 -6.90 4.42
CA GLU A 76 0.22 -7.09 3.17
C GLU A 76 -1.06 -7.91 3.42
N GLY A 77 -2.09 -7.62 2.63
CA GLY A 77 -3.31 -8.42 2.57
C GLY A 77 -4.17 -8.48 3.84
N VAL A 78 -4.08 -7.50 4.75
CA VAL A 78 -4.77 -7.54 6.05
C VAL A 78 -6.21 -7.03 5.98
N ALA A 79 -7.07 -7.52 6.88
CA ALA A 79 -8.46 -7.07 6.97
C ALA A 79 -8.56 -5.56 7.28
N LYS A 80 -9.65 -4.90 6.85
CA LYS A 80 -9.84 -3.45 7.02
C LYS A 80 -9.64 -2.98 8.48
N ASP A 81 -10.20 -3.70 9.44
CA ASP A 81 -10.08 -3.36 10.86
C ASP A 81 -8.64 -3.48 11.39
N GLU A 82 -7.84 -4.39 10.84
CA GLU A 82 -6.42 -4.53 11.17
C GLU A 82 -5.59 -3.45 10.47
N ALA A 83 -5.88 -3.15 9.21
CA ALA A 83 -5.26 -2.07 8.45
C ALA A 83 -5.46 -0.70 9.10
N GLU A 84 -6.69 -0.39 9.52
CA GLU A 84 -7.04 0.86 10.18
C GLU A 84 -6.44 0.95 11.60
N ASN A 85 -6.35 -0.17 12.35
CA ASN A 85 -5.62 -0.20 13.63
C ASN A 85 -4.12 0.02 13.45
N LEU A 86 -3.47 -0.67 12.50
CA LEU A 86 -2.04 -0.50 12.22
C LEU A 86 -1.74 0.95 11.79
N LYS A 87 -2.50 1.49 10.84
CA LYS A 87 -2.43 2.91 10.44
C LYS A 87 -2.54 3.82 11.66
N LYS A 88 -3.57 3.66 12.49
CA LYS A 88 -3.79 4.50 13.67
C LYS A 88 -2.60 4.45 14.64
N VAL A 89 -2.17 3.26 15.05
CA VAL A 89 -1.08 3.09 16.05
C VAL A 89 0.25 3.68 15.56
N ILE A 90 0.51 3.58 14.26
CA ILE A 90 1.77 4.05 13.66
C ILE A 90 1.72 5.56 13.34
N GLU A 91 0.57 6.10 12.97
CA GLU A 91 0.35 7.55 12.82
C GLU A 91 0.33 8.28 14.18
N GLU A 92 -0.23 7.67 15.24
CA GLU A 92 -0.13 8.15 16.62
C GLU A 92 1.33 8.16 17.13
N ALA A 93 2.20 7.31 16.59
CA ALA A 93 3.64 7.32 16.84
C ALA A 93 4.42 8.39 16.04
N GLY A 94 3.74 9.12 15.14
CA GLY A 94 4.28 10.25 14.36
C GLY A 94 4.80 9.91 12.95
N ALA A 95 4.47 8.73 12.44
CA ALA A 95 4.65 8.36 11.03
C ALA A 95 3.41 8.71 10.19
N LYS A 96 3.46 8.41 8.89
CA LYS A 96 2.36 8.52 7.93
C LYS A 96 2.17 7.17 7.24
N VAL A 97 0.94 6.66 7.21
CA VAL A 97 0.62 5.33 6.68
C VAL A 97 -0.46 5.42 5.59
N GLU A 98 -0.15 4.80 4.46
CA GLU A 98 -1.08 4.62 3.34
C GLU A 98 -1.66 3.20 3.39
N LEU A 99 -2.96 3.09 3.12
CA LEU A 99 -3.63 1.81 2.92
C LEU A 99 -3.90 1.65 1.43
N LYS A 100 -3.48 0.52 0.85
CA LYS A 100 -3.62 0.25 -0.59
C LYS A 100 -4.61 -0.85 -0.90
#